data_AF-A0A4Y2WVC1-F1
#
_entry.id   AF-A0A4Y2WVC1-F1
#
_cell.length_a   1.000
_cell.length_b   1.000
_cell.length_c   1.000
_cell.angle_alpha   90.00
_cell.angle_beta   90.00
_cell.angle_gamma   90.00
#
_symmetry.space_group_name_H-M   'P 1'
#
loop_
_entity.id
_entity.type
_entity.pdbx_description
1 polymer ?
#
loop_
_entity_poly.entity_id
_entity_poly.type
_entity_poly.pdbx_seq_one_letter_code
_entity_poly.pdbx_strand_id
1 'polypeptide(L)'
;MNTGGLDKLKEMVEAEFQANFEAQREELRKHAKQQIFKIQEENRKTYNLRRREPKPYRVGDLVAIKRTQFGPHLKLKPKYFGPYSITRAKGGNTYDVIKEGNHEGPNFTTTCAEYLKPWNTMTEL
;
A
#
# COMPACT_ATOMS: atom_id res chain seq x y z
N MET A 1 -19.07 12.72 -63.57
CA MET A 1 -18.67 11.33 -63.21
C MET A 1 -19.20 11.05 -61.82
N ASN A 2 -19.85 9.90 -61.61
CA ASN A 2 -20.51 9.57 -60.34
C ASN A 2 -19.45 9.08 -59.32
N THR A 3 -18.94 10.01 -58.50
CA THR A 3 -17.88 9.75 -57.50
C THR A 3 -18.42 9.15 -56.19
N GLY A 4 -19.73 9.27 -55.93
CA GLY A 4 -20.33 8.85 -54.66
C GLY A 4 -20.25 7.35 -54.37
N GLY A 5 -20.09 6.51 -55.39
CA GLY A 5 -19.85 5.08 -55.19
C GLY A 5 -18.44 4.75 -54.68
N LEU A 6 -17.43 5.53 -55.11
CA LEU A 6 -16.04 5.35 -54.70
C LEU A 6 -15.84 5.85 -53.26
N ASP A 7 -16.45 6.98 -52.91
CA ASP A 7 -16.41 7.53 -51.55
C ASP A 7 -17.06 6.57 -50.54
N LYS A 8 -18.18 5.94 -50.92
CA LYS A 8 -18.87 4.95 -50.08
C LYS A 8 -18.05 3.67 -49.87
N LEU A 9 -17.35 3.20 -50.90
CA LEU A 9 -16.43 2.06 -50.79
C LEU A 9 -15.26 2.39 -49.84
N LYS A 10 -14.71 3.60 -49.95
CA LYS A 10 -13.64 4.05 -49.07
C LYS A 10 -14.08 4.11 -47.61
N GLU A 11 -15.27 4.65 -47.35
CA GLU A 11 -15.85 4.72 -46.01
C GLU A 11 -16.07 3.33 -45.40
N MET A 12 -16.57 2.36 -46.19
CA MET A 12 -16.76 0.98 -45.74
C MET A 12 -15.42 0.31 -45.37
N VAL A 13 -14.38 0.52 -46.17
CA VAL A 13 -13.05 0.00 -45.91
C VAL A 13 -12.45 0.62 -44.65
N GLU A 14 -12.57 1.95 -44.47
CA GLU A 14 -12.09 2.64 -43.26
C GLU A 14 -12.80 2.15 -41.99
N ALA A 15 -14.12 1.93 -42.06
CA ALA A 15 -14.89 1.40 -40.95
C ALA A 15 -14.48 -0.03 -40.57
N GLU A 16 -14.19 -0.89 -41.56
CA GLU A 16 -13.70 -2.25 -41.32
C GLU A 16 -12.30 -2.25 -40.69
N PHE A 17 -11.39 -1.39 -41.17
CA PHE A 17 -10.07 -1.21 -40.56
C PHE A 17 -10.18 -0.77 -39.10
N GLN A 18 -11.05 0.20 -38.81
CA GLN A 18 -11.27 0.69 -37.45
C GLN A 18 -11.82 -0.42 -36.54
N ALA A 19 -12.82 -1.17 -37.01
CA ALA A 19 -13.41 -2.27 -36.26
C ALA A 19 -12.39 -3.38 -35.96
N ASN A 20 -11.56 -3.75 -36.94
CA ASN A 20 -10.52 -4.75 -36.77
C ASN A 20 -9.44 -4.28 -35.77
N PHE A 21 -9.03 -3.01 -35.85
CA PHE A 21 -8.09 -2.43 -34.89
C PHE A 21 -8.63 -2.43 -33.46
N GLU A 22 -9.90 -2.08 -33.28
CA GLU A 22 -10.56 -2.11 -31.97
C GLU A 22 -10.65 -3.53 -31.41
N ALA A 23 -11.02 -4.51 -32.24
CA ALA A 23 -11.07 -5.92 -31.86
C ALA A 23 -9.70 -6.44 -31.40
N GLN A 24 -8.64 -6.14 -32.16
CA GLN A 24 -7.27 -6.50 -31.78
C GLN A 24 -6.84 -5.86 -30.46
N ARG A 25 -7.20 -4.59 -30.25
CA ARG A 25 -6.88 -3.87 -29.00
C ARG A 25 -7.62 -4.45 -27.81
N GLU A 26 -8.87 -4.81 -27.99
CA GLU A 26 -9.68 -5.42 -26.94
C GLU A 26 -9.15 -6.82 -26.56
N GLU A 27 -8.75 -7.61 -27.55
CA GLU A 27 -8.11 -8.91 -27.31
C GLU A 27 -6.79 -8.76 -26.54
N LEU A 28 -5.95 -7.81 -26.93
CA LEU A 28 -4.71 -7.51 -26.23
C LEU A 28 -4.97 -7.10 -24.77
N ARG A 29 -5.99 -6.27 -24.52
CA ARG A 29 -6.38 -5.86 -23.16
C ARG A 29 -6.89 -7.03 -22.33
N LYS A 30 -7.70 -7.91 -22.92
CA LYS A 30 -8.17 -9.13 -22.24
C LYS A 30 -7.00 -10.01 -21.84
N HIS A 31 -6.07 -10.26 -22.75
CA HIS A 31 -4.88 -11.06 -22.46
C HIS A 31 -4.01 -10.41 -21.38
N ALA A 32 -3.72 -9.11 -21.49
CA ALA A 32 -2.95 -8.39 -20.48
C ALA A 32 -3.61 -8.44 -19.09
N LYS A 33 -4.93 -8.26 -19.02
CA LYS A 33 -5.71 -8.36 -17.79
C LYS A 33 -5.59 -9.75 -17.15
N GLN A 34 -5.70 -10.82 -17.95
CA GLN A 34 -5.52 -12.19 -17.47
C GLN A 34 -4.11 -12.43 -16.90
N GLN A 35 -3.07 -11.93 -17.57
CA GLN A 35 -1.69 -12.08 -17.09
C GLN A 35 -1.46 -11.31 -15.79
N ILE A 36 -1.98 -10.09 -15.68
CA ILE A 36 -1.93 -9.31 -14.44
C ILE A 36 -2.62 -10.07 -13.30
N PHE A 37 -3.79 -10.67 -13.53
CA PHE A 37 -4.48 -11.46 -12.51
C PHE A 37 -3.67 -12.67 -12.05
N LYS A 38 -3.05 -13.41 -12.98
CA LYS A 38 -2.17 -14.55 -12.63
C LYS A 38 -1.02 -14.10 -11.73
N ILE A 39 -0.34 -13.01 -12.09
CA ILE A 39 0.77 -12.47 -11.31
C ILE A 39 0.29 -11.99 -9.93
N GLN A 40 -0.86 -11.31 -9.87
CA GLN A 40 -1.44 -10.86 -8.59
C GLN A 40 -1.79 -12.03 -7.68
N GLU A 41 -2.32 -13.13 -8.24
CA GLU A 41 -2.64 -14.32 -7.47
C GLU A 41 -1.38 -14.98 -6.89
N GLU A 42 -0.32 -15.10 -7.69
CA GLU A 42 0.95 -15.67 -7.26
C GLU A 42 1.63 -14.80 -6.18
N ASN A 43 1.63 -13.48 -6.39
CA ASN A 43 2.11 -12.52 -5.40
C ASN A 43 1.34 -12.63 -4.08
N ARG A 44 0.01 -12.80 -4.15
CA ARG A 44 -0.84 -13.00 -2.97
C ARG A 44 -0.49 -14.30 -2.24
N LYS A 45 -0.30 -15.41 -2.97
CA LYS A 45 0.12 -16.70 -2.38
C LYS A 45 1.47 -16.58 -1.68
N THR A 46 2.45 -16.01 -2.37
CA THR A 46 3.82 -15.84 -1.85
C THR A 46 3.86 -14.93 -0.62
N TYR A 47 3.13 -13.80 -0.65
CA TYR A 47 3.05 -12.90 0.49
C TYR A 47 2.36 -13.54 1.68
N ASN A 48 1.19 -14.17 1.46
CA ASN A 48 0.41 -14.81 2.52
C ASN A 48 1.15 -15.99 3.17
N LEU A 49 1.98 -16.72 2.42
CA LEU A 49 2.78 -17.84 2.93
C LEU A 49 3.66 -17.45 4.13
N ARG A 50 4.18 -16.22 4.15
CA ARG A 50 5.10 -15.72 5.19
C ARG A 50 4.48 -14.66 6.10
N ARG A 51 3.25 -14.25 5.81
CA ARG A 51 2.57 -13.19 6.56
C ARG A 51 2.23 -13.69 7.96
N ARG A 52 2.56 -12.90 8.98
CA ARG A 52 2.16 -13.13 10.37
C ARG A 52 1.14 -12.09 10.78
N GLU A 53 0.21 -12.48 11.66
CA GLU A 53 -0.72 -11.52 12.22
C GLU A 53 0.04 -10.47 13.06
N PRO A 54 -0.27 -9.17 12.90
CA PRO A 54 0.35 -8.14 13.71
C PRO A 54 -0.02 -8.30 15.18
N LYS A 55 0.89 -7.92 16.07
CA LYS A 55 0.61 -7.92 17.52
C LYS A 55 -0.54 -6.93 17.80
N PRO A 56 -1.63 -7.38 18.47
CA PRO A 56 -2.68 -6.47 18.89
C PRO A 56 -2.20 -5.65 20.09
N TYR A 57 -2.65 -4.40 20.15
CA TYR A 57 -2.40 -3.50 21.27
C TYR A 57 -3.72 -2.91 21.77
N ARG A 58 -3.75 -2.48 23.03
CA ARG A 58 -4.91 -1.89 23.69
C ARG A 58 -4.67 -0.42 24.00
N VAL A 59 -5.76 0.32 24.19
CA VAL A 59 -5.68 1.69 24.69
C VAL A 59 -5.02 1.68 26.07
N GLY A 60 -4.06 2.58 26.27
CA GLY A 60 -3.22 2.66 27.47
C GLY A 60 -1.89 1.90 27.37
N ASP A 61 -1.71 1.01 26.38
CA ASP A 61 -0.43 0.32 26.23
C ASP A 61 0.69 1.32 25.90
N LEU A 62 1.84 1.14 26.56
CA LEU A 62 3.06 1.88 26.25
C LEU A 62 3.81 1.17 25.11
N VAL A 63 4.19 1.96 24.10
CA VAL A 63 4.84 1.49 22.89
C VAL A 63 5.96 2.41 22.44
N ALA A 64 6.91 1.86 21.70
CA ALA A 64 7.89 2.59 20.91
C ALA A 64 7.43 2.65 19.44
N ILE A 65 7.61 3.78 18.78
CA ILE A 65 7.27 3.96 17.36
C ILE A 65 8.55 3.93 16.53
N LYS A 66 8.57 3.12 15.46
CA LYS A 66 9.69 3.07 14.53
C LYS A 66 9.88 4.40 13.80
N ARG A 67 11.12 4.86 13.70
CA ARG A 67 11.49 5.97 12.82
C ARG A 67 11.34 5.54 11.35
N THR A 68 10.47 6.21 10.62
CA THR A 68 10.23 5.98 9.18
C THR A 68 10.87 7.05 8.28
N GLN A 69 11.28 8.18 8.86
CA GLN A 69 11.93 9.26 8.12
C GLN A 69 13.37 8.88 7.76
N PHE A 70 13.75 9.12 6.51
CA PHE A 70 15.12 8.98 6.01
C PHE A 70 15.80 10.36 5.96
N GLY A 71 17.10 10.41 6.25
CA GLY A 71 17.83 11.67 6.30
C GLY A 71 19.31 11.49 6.67
N PRO A 72 20.14 12.53 6.44
CA PRO A 72 21.54 12.51 6.81
C PRO A 72 21.70 12.44 8.35
N HIS A 73 22.82 11.91 8.83
CA HIS A 73 23.16 11.80 10.26
C HIS A 73 22.27 10.86 11.11
N LEU A 74 21.40 10.03 10.50
CA LEU A 74 20.52 9.12 11.23
C LEU A 74 21.17 7.78 11.64
N LYS A 75 22.40 7.49 11.18
CA LYS A 75 23.08 6.21 11.46
C LYS A 75 23.30 5.96 12.96
N LEU A 76 23.53 7.02 13.74
CA LEU A 76 23.73 6.95 15.19
C LEU A 76 22.45 7.20 16.00
N LYS A 77 21.35 7.60 15.34
CA LYS A 77 20.09 7.90 16.02
C LYS A 77 19.32 6.61 16.35
N PRO A 78 18.56 6.60 17.46
CA PRO A 78 17.69 5.48 17.77
C PRO A 78 16.72 5.18 16.64
N LYS A 79 16.57 3.89 16.34
CA LYS A 79 15.63 3.37 15.33
C LYS A 79 14.17 3.52 15.74
N TYR A 80 13.90 3.65 17.04
CA TYR A 80 12.57 3.84 17.61
C TYR A 80 12.55 5.10 18.49
N PHE A 81 11.44 5.82 18.45
CA PHE A 81 11.08 6.87 19.40
C PHE A 81 10.28 6.25 20.55
N GLY A 82 10.29 6.85 21.74
CA GLY A 82 9.34 6.46 22.78
C GLY A 82 9.61 7.12 24.11
N PRO A 83 8.79 6.86 25.13
CA PRO A 83 7.56 6.08 25.09
C PRO A 83 6.37 6.82 24.44
N TYR A 84 5.41 6.06 23.93
CA TYR A 84 4.11 6.57 23.52
C TYR A 84 3.00 5.75 24.17
N SER A 85 1.91 6.37 24.55
CA SER A 85 0.69 5.70 24.99
C SER A 85 -0.28 5.56 23.81
N ILE A 86 -0.90 4.39 23.67
CA ILE A 86 -1.98 4.20 22.69
C ILE A 86 -3.25 4.86 23.20
N THR A 87 -3.82 5.76 22.40
CA THR A 87 -5.04 6.49 22.73
C THR A 87 -6.27 5.92 22.06
N ARG A 88 -6.12 5.36 20.86
CA ARG A 88 -7.22 4.79 20.08
C ARG A 88 -6.75 3.66 19.18
N ALA A 89 -7.47 2.55 19.19
CA ALA A 89 -7.36 1.52 18.16
C ALA A 89 -8.26 1.89 16.96
N LYS A 90 -7.67 1.91 15.76
CA LYS A 90 -8.36 2.09 14.48
C LYS A 90 -8.45 0.74 13.74
N GLY A 91 -9.22 0.70 12.66
CA GLY A 91 -9.27 -0.46 11.76
C GLY A 91 -7.91 -0.74 11.10
N GLY A 92 -7.70 -1.98 10.64
CA GLY A 92 -6.50 -2.34 9.88
C GLY A 92 -5.20 -2.41 10.67
N ASN A 93 -5.26 -2.65 11.99
CA ASN A 93 -4.10 -2.67 12.89
C ASN A 93 -3.38 -1.32 12.99
N THR A 94 -4.13 -0.24 12.89
CA THR A 94 -3.62 1.14 13.01
C THR A 94 -4.02 1.71 14.37
N TYR A 95 -3.17 2.54 14.97
CA TYR A 95 -3.37 3.10 16.31
C TYR A 95 -2.99 4.58 16.33
N ASP A 96 -3.75 5.36 17.10
CA ASP A 96 -3.35 6.72 17.47
C ASP A 96 -2.55 6.66 18.77
N VAL A 97 -1.45 7.40 18.80
CA VAL A 97 -0.45 7.35 19.86
C VAL A 97 -0.05 8.75 20.27
N ILE A 98 0.04 8.98 21.58
CA ILE A 98 0.50 10.23 22.19
C ILE A 98 1.85 10.00 22.85
N LYS A 99 2.73 10.98 22.71
CA LYS A 99 4.08 10.96 23.24
C LYS A 99 4.08 11.09 24.77
N GLU A 100 4.86 10.25 25.43
CA GLU A 100 5.03 10.26 26.88
C GLU A 100 6.40 10.84 27.24
N GLY A 101 6.40 11.96 27.98
CA GLY A 101 7.61 12.64 28.41
C GLY A 101 8.34 13.41 27.30
N ASN A 102 9.59 13.79 27.59
CA ASN A 102 10.39 14.65 26.71
C ASN A 102 11.47 13.84 25.98
N HIS A 103 11.18 13.46 24.73
CA HIS A 103 12.13 12.76 23.86
C HIS A 103 11.98 13.21 22.40
N GLU A 104 12.72 12.63 21.46
CA GLU A 104 12.59 12.97 20.04
C GLU A 104 11.31 12.34 19.43
N GLY A 105 10.65 13.03 18.49
CA GLY A 105 9.49 12.51 17.74
C GLY A 105 8.22 13.36 17.88
N PRO A 106 7.18 13.07 17.09
CA PRO A 106 5.92 13.82 17.08
C PRO A 106 5.15 13.69 18.41
N ASN A 107 4.38 14.71 18.80
CA ASN A 107 3.57 14.65 20.05
C ASN A 107 2.34 13.75 19.92
N PHE A 108 1.74 13.72 18.73
CA PHE A 108 0.60 12.87 18.38
C PHE A 108 0.83 12.34 16.98
N THR A 109 0.58 11.05 16.76
CA THR A 109 0.65 10.46 15.42
C THR A 109 -0.24 9.23 15.30
N THR A 110 -0.48 8.79 14.07
CA THR A 110 -1.16 7.55 13.74
C THR A 110 -0.14 6.59 13.13
N THR A 111 -0.07 5.34 13.61
CA THR A 111 0.91 4.36 13.13
C THR A 111 0.32 2.95 13.08
N CYS A 112 0.92 2.08 12.26
CA CYS A 112 0.52 0.68 12.13
C CYS A 112 1.25 -0.21 13.16
N ALA A 113 0.61 -1.32 13.53
CA ALA A 113 1.17 -2.32 14.46
C ALA A 113 2.58 -2.80 14.08
N GLU A 114 2.89 -2.88 12.78
CA GLU A 114 4.21 -3.29 12.27
C GLU A 114 5.35 -2.33 12.66
N TYR A 115 5.00 -1.08 12.97
CA TYR A 115 5.94 -0.04 13.41
C TYR A 115 5.92 0.18 14.92
N LEU A 116 5.12 -0.59 15.65
CA LEU A 116 5.05 -0.55 17.10
C LEU A 116 5.90 -1.66 17.71
N LYS A 117 6.57 -1.32 18.82
CA LYS A 117 7.13 -2.29 19.74
C LYS A 117 6.57 -2.03 21.14
N PRO A 118 6.28 -3.06 21.94
CA PRO A 118 5.95 -2.87 23.34
C PRO A 118 7.09 -2.11 24.04
N TRP A 119 6.72 -1.10 24.83
CA TRP A 119 7.66 -0.44 25.71
C TRP A 119 7.78 -1.28 26.98
N ASN A 120 8.88 -2.02 27.12
CA ASN A 120 9.13 -2.76 28.36
C ASN A 120 9.48 -1.75 29.44
N THR A 121 8.52 -1.39 30.28
CA THR A 121 8.84 -0.99 31.64
C THR A 121 9.43 -2.23 32.31
N MET A 122 10.69 -2.20 32.74
CA MET A 122 11.17 -3.22 33.65
C MET A 122 10.26 -3.18 34.88
N THR A 123 9.28 -4.08 34.95
CA THR A 123 8.65 -4.39 36.22
C THR A 123 9.72 -5.13 37.00
N GLU A 124 10.18 -4.49 38.07
CA GLU A 124 11.22 -4.97 38.99
C GLU A 124 10.97 -6.44 39.37
N LEU A 125 12.04 -7.24 39.30
CA LEU A 125 12.17 -8.52 40.01
C LEU A 125 12.91 -8.25 41.32
#